data_AF-A0A068YKA7-F1
#
_entry.id   AF-A0A068YKA7-F1
#
_cell.length_a   1.000
_cell.length_b   1.000
_cell.length_c   1.000
_cell.angle_alpha   90.00
_cell.angle_beta   90.00
_cell.angle_gamma   90.00
#
_symmetry.space_group_name_H-M   'P 1'
#
loop_
_entity.id
_entity.type
_entity.pdbx_description
1 polymer ?
#
loop_
_entity_poly.entity_id
_entity_poly.type
_entity_poly.pdbx_seq_one_letter_code
_entity_poly.pdbx_strand_id
1 'polypeptide(L)'
;MSLESCSSVAGADCDVVVFINDTIRSLGSEFSSIEKALTKFEEVNPKFFESCEIIPFLEHRCQRLIYSSTGALHGDVADSRNISDAAFKALKKAHHIGCRKPLLVLGGIASGPKDAAWMQKEFPLLNAIIGALHALYNPLELREAFPEKSTKFDCLSVFGASEKILKVAYAIEEGRRVARDIAGSDPERMSAPRIVEYLKDEFSSSAEVVLETQEVDACAYPLMAAVNRAASGIKRHNGKVVHMSYTGSSTVDTTLFLIGKGITFDTGGVDVKAGGVMAGMHRDKSGAAAIAGFFKTLSLLKPKGLCVHGALSLVRNSIGSNGYVADEIITSRAGRRVRVGNTDAEGRMVMTDLLCEAKEQALNAVNPFLFTFATLTGHVIRAYKCYTAVMENGPARKRNVASALQMAGDQVSDIAEISTIRREDYEVVKGHTEYEDLLQCNNLPSSATPRGHQFPAAFMIVASGLDEHGLGCDKKQLPYTHLDIASSAGLIDTPSTGAPLMMFTSMYVLPRL
;
A
#
# COMPACT_ATOMS: atom_id res chain seq x y z
N MET A 1 12.40 -13.22 -12.85
CA MET A 1 11.90 -14.46 -12.22
C MET A 1 10.60 -14.83 -12.90
N SER A 2 10.42 -16.09 -13.28
CA SER A 2 9.14 -16.59 -13.80
C SER A 2 8.23 -17.10 -12.68
N LEU A 3 6.91 -16.96 -12.89
CA LEU A 3 5.88 -17.51 -12.03
C LEU A 3 5.09 -18.52 -12.86
N GLU A 4 5.15 -19.81 -12.50
CA GLU A 4 4.70 -20.90 -13.36
C GLU A 4 3.71 -21.81 -12.66
N SER A 5 2.77 -22.37 -13.42
CA SER A 5 1.85 -23.39 -12.90
C SER A 5 2.51 -24.76 -12.94
N CYS A 6 2.27 -25.57 -11.92
CA CYS A 6 2.71 -26.96 -11.86
C CYS A 6 1.53 -27.87 -11.55
N SER A 7 1.38 -28.96 -12.31
CA SER A 7 0.30 -29.94 -12.14
C SER A 7 0.72 -31.21 -11.40
N SER A 8 2.01 -31.37 -11.09
CA SER A 8 2.53 -32.56 -10.42
C SER A 8 3.65 -32.21 -9.45
N VAL A 9 3.43 -32.49 -8.15
CA VAL A 9 4.49 -32.36 -7.15
C VAL A 9 5.67 -33.25 -7.51
N ALA A 10 5.44 -34.54 -7.78
CA ALA A 10 6.51 -35.52 -8.06
C ALA A 10 7.29 -35.25 -9.35
N GLY A 11 6.65 -34.61 -10.34
CA GLY A 11 7.25 -34.30 -11.64
C GLY A 11 7.92 -32.93 -11.73
N ALA A 12 7.86 -32.10 -10.68
CA ALA A 12 8.33 -30.73 -10.73
C ALA A 12 9.87 -30.62 -10.82
N ASP A 13 10.37 -29.83 -11.78
CA ASP A 13 11.77 -29.39 -11.84
C ASP A 13 12.00 -28.28 -10.79
N CYS A 14 12.10 -28.69 -9.53
CA CYS A 14 12.33 -27.80 -8.40
C CYS A 14 13.54 -28.26 -7.58
N ASP A 15 14.14 -27.34 -6.83
CA ASP A 15 15.21 -27.64 -5.88
C ASP A 15 14.73 -27.75 -4.42
N VAL A 16 13.47 -27.37 -4.16
CA VAL A 16 12.78 -27.59 -2.89
C VAL A 16 11.27 -27.57 -3.10
N VAL A 17 10.57 -28.49 -2.42
CA VAL A 17 9.11 -28.43 -2.29
C VAL A 17 8.78 -27.66 -1.01
N VAL A 18 7.94 -26.65 -1.11
CA VAL A 18 7.47 -25.85 0.02
C VAL A 18 6.00 -26.17 0.25
N PHE A 19 5.69 -26.82 1.37
CA PHE A 19 4.35 -27.23 1.73
C PHE A 19 3.80 -26.37 2.87
N ILE A 20 2.76 -25.60 2.56
CA ILE A 20 2.05 -24.73 3.51
C ILE A 20 0.76 -25.43 3.91
N ASN A 21 0.57 -25.69 5.21
CA ASN A 21 -0.65 -26.31 5.70
C ASN A 21 -0.86 -26.13 7.21
N ASP A 22 -2.05 -26.47 7.72
CA ASP A 22 -2.38 -26.47 9.15
C ASP A 22 -2.36 -27.88 9.79
N THR A 23 -2.24 -28.92 8.98
CA THR A 23 -2.11 -30.32 9.42
C THR A 23 -1.00 -31.04 8.65
N ILE A 24 -0.53 -32.15 9.21
CA ILE A 24 0.47 -33.04 8.59
C ILE A 24 -0.10 -34.41 8.20
N ARG A 25 -1.38 -34.66 8.48
CA ARG A 25 -2.11 -35.92 8.22
C ARG A 25 -3.38 -35.67 7.43
N SER A 26 -3.90 -36.71 6.80
CA SER A 26 -5.13 -36.65 5.99
C SER A 26 -5.00 -35.68 4.83
N LEU A 27 -3.81 -35.59 4.23
CA LEU A 27 -3.50 -34.65 3.16
C LEU A 27 -4.11 -35.07 1.81
N GLY A 28 -4.60 -36.29 1.69
CA GLY A 28 -5.13 -36.86 0.46
C GLY A 28 -4.09 -37.61 -0.36
N SER A 29 -4.55 -38.39 -1.34
CA SER A 29 -3.69 -39.30 -2.12
C SER A 29 -2.60 -38.57 -2.91
N GLU A 30 -2.91 -37.37 -3.39
CA GLU A 30 -2.00 -36.49 -4.14
C GLU A 30 -0.76 -36.06 -3.34
N PHE A 31 -0.90 -35.95 -2.01
CA PHE A 31 0.19 -35.53 -1.11
C PHE A 31 0.69 -36.67 -0.21
N SER A 32 0.43 -37.93 -0.59
CA SER A 32 0.83 -39.12 0.20
C SER A 32 2.33 -39.19 0.49
N SER A 33 3.19 -38.81 -0.46
CA SER A 33 4.64 -38.76 -0.26
C SER A 33 5.07 -37.65 0.72
N ILE A 34 4.39 -36.50 0.67
CA ILE A 34 4.58 -35.41 1.64
C ILE A 34 4.14 -35.86 3.03
N GLU A 35 2.94 -36.43 3.17
CA GLU A 35 2.41 -36.94 4.44
C GLU A 35 3.37 -37.95 5.09
N LYS A 36 3.91 -38.88 4.30
CA LYS A 36 4.88 -39.86 4.79
C LYS A 36 6.18 -39.22 5.27
N ALA A 37 6.68 -38.19 4.59
CA ALA A 37 7.87 -37.45 5.02
C ALA A 37 7.62 -36.68 6.32
N LEU A 38 6.46 -36.01 6.42
CA LEU A 38 6.07 -35.23 7.61
C LEU A 38 5.85 -36.11 8.84
N THR A 39 5.10 -37.21 8.71
CA THR A 39 4.80 -38.13 9.81
C THR A 39 6.06 -38.83 10.33
N LYS A 40 6.98 -39.23 9.44
CA LYS A 40 8.29 -39.76 9.85
C LYS A 40 9.15 -38.71 10.55
N PHE A 41 9.10 -37.45 10.13
CA PHE A 41 9.85 -36.38 10.79
C PHE A 41 9.28 -36.03 12.17
N GLU A 42 7.97 -36.19 12.37
CA GLU A 42 7.33 -36.01 13.68
C GLU A 42 7.92 -36.94 14.76
N GLU A 43 8.30 -38.18 14.39
CA GLU A 43 8.95 -39.12 15.30
C GLU A 43 10.30 -38.57 15.84
N VAL A 44 10.96 -37.71 15.06
CA VAL A 44 12.23 -37.07 15.41
C VAL A 44 11.99 -35.76 16.16
N ASN A 45 11.05 -34.94 15.68
CA ASN A 45 10.70 -33.66 16.28
C ASN A 45 9.17 -33.55 16.46
N PRO A 46 8.61 -34.01 17.59
CA PRO A 46 7.16 -34.10 17.78
C PRO A 46 6.41 -32.78 17.79
N LYS A 47 7.08 -31.62 17.81
CA LYS A 47 6.43 -30.29 17.84
C LYS A 47 6.69 -29.45 16.59
N PHE A 48 7.30 -30.04 15.56
CA PHE A 48 7.69 -29.29 14.36
C PHE A 48 6.48 -28.70 13.61
N PHE A 49 5.30 -29.30 13.76
CA PHE A 49 4.07 -28.90 13.08
C PHE A 49 3.54 -27.50 13.49
N GLU A 50 4.12 -26.88 14.52
CA GLU A 50 3.82 -25.49 14.94
C GLU A 50 4.79 -24.47 14.32
N SER A 51 5.75 -24.93 13.52
CA SER A 51 6.87 -24.14 13.04
C SER A 51 7.11 -24.29 11.54
N CYS A 52 8.16 -23.65 11.03
CA CYS A 52 8.63 -23.83 9.66
C CYS A 52 9.92 -24.63 9.71
N GLU A 53 10.01 -25.79 9.04
CA GLU A 53 11.15 -26.70 9.13
C GLU A 53 11.59 -27.29 7.80
N ILE A 54 12.88 -27.61 7.69
CA ILE A 54 13.47 -28.32 6.55
C ILE A 54 13.46 -29.80 6.86
N ILE A 55 12.90 -30.59 5.96
CA ILE A 55 12.61 -32.00 6.14
C ILE A 55 13.21 -32.77 4.96
N PRO A 56 13.91 -33.90 5.21
CA PRO A 56 14.37 -34.78 4.14
C PRO A 56 13.19 -35.32 3.33
N PHE A 57 13.18 -35.08 2.02
CA PHE A 57 12.11 -35.53 1.12
C PHE A 57 12.63 -36.59 0.14
N LEU A 58 13.03 -37.74 0.69
CA LEU A 58 13.81 -38.76 -0.02
C LEU A 58 13.08 -39.38 -1.23
N GLU A 59 11.75 -39.32 -1.27
CA GLU A 59 10.94 -39.82 -2.39
C GLU A 59 10.87 -38.82 -3.56
N HIS A 60 11.30 -37.57 -3.35
CA HIS A 60 11.32 -36.53 -4.37
C HIS A 60 12.73 -36.28 -4.90
N ARG A 61 12.85 -35.94 -6.18
CA ARG A 61 14.14 -35.72 -6.86
C ARG A 61 15.01 -34.65 -6.20
N CYS A 62 14.38 -33.60 -5.68
CA CYS A 62 15.08 -32.48 -5.01
C CYS A 62 15.56 -32.81 -3.58
N GLN A 63 15.05 -33.90 -2.99
CA GLN A 63 15.38 -34.39 -1.65
C GLN A 63 15.07 -33.42 -0.48
N ARG A 64 14.45 -32.27 -0.74
CA ARG A 64 14.21 -31.20 0.22
C ARG A 64 12.74 -30.81 0.26
N LEU A 65 12.14 -30.89 1.45
CA LEU A 65 10.82 -30.36 1.76
C LEU A 65 10.99 -29.26 2.80
N ILE A 66 10.29 -28.14 2.63
CA ILE A 66 10.07 -27.18 3.71
C ILE A 66 8.61 -27.23 4.08
N TYR A 67 8.33 -27.68 5.30
CA TYR A 67 7.00 -27.53 5.89
C TYR A 67 6.90 -26.15 6.53
N SER A 68 5.79 -25.46 6.37
CA SER A 68 5.48 -24.29 7.19
C SER A 68 4.04 -24.30 7.63
N SER A 69 3.86 -24.34 8.94
CA SER A 69 2.55 -24.29 9.57
C SER A 69 1.89 -22.93 9.38
N THR A 70 0.60 -22.94 9.05
CA THR A 70 -0.26 -21.75 9.18
C THR A 70 -0.78 -21.59 10.62
N GLY A 71 -0.57 -22.60 11.47
CA GLY A 71 -1.33 -22.78 12.69
C GLY A 71 -2.79 -23.17 12.40
N ALA A 72 -3.51 -23.50 13.46
CA ALA A 72 -4.95 -23.73 13.38
C ALA A 72 -5.69 -22.43 13.02
N LEU A 73 -6.56 -22.49 12.02
CA LEU A 73 -7.23 -21.32 11.43
C LEU A 73 -8.68 -21.12 11.91
N HIS A 74 -9.10 -21.85 12.95
CA HIS A 74 -10.43 -21.72 13.56
C HIS A 74 -10.45 -20.86 14.84
N GLY A 75 -9.32 -20.26 15.22
CA GLY A 75 -9.23 -19.38 16.38
C GLY A 75 -9.70 -17.97 16.09
N ASP A 76 -10.06 -17.22 17.13
CA ASP A 76 -10.64 -15.86 17.05
C ASP A 76 -9.76 -14.82 16.33
N VAL A 77 -8.46 -15.11 16.19
CA VAL A 77 -7.47 -14.22 15.58
C VAL A 77 -6.98 -14.71 14.20
N ALA A 78 -7.53 -15.81 13.69
CA ALA A 78 -7.11 -16.38 12.42
C ALA A 78 -7.60 -15.52 11.24
N ASP A 79 -6.69 -15.20 10.32
CA ASP A 79 -7.02 -14.47 9.09
C ASP A 79 -6.11 -14.86 7.92
N SER A 80 -6.28 -14.19 6.78
CA SER A 80 -5.51 -14.42 5.54
C SER A 80 -4.00 -14.34 5.72
N ARG A 81 -3.53 -13.56 6.70
CA ARG A 81 -2.09 -13.37 6.96
C ARG A 81 -1.45 -14.63 7.50
N ASN A 82 -2.17 -15.52 8.19
CA ASN A 82 -1.60 -16.79 8.63
C ASN A 82 -1.01 -17.59 7.45
N ILE A 83 -1.71 -17.61 6.32
CA ILE A 83 -1.27 -18.29 5.09
C ILE A 83 -0.12 -17.53 4.44
N SER A 84 -0.26 -16.20 4.30
CA SER A 84 0.77 -15.33 3.72
C SER A 84 2.10 -15.39 4.50
N ASP A 85 2.03 -15.34 5.83
CA ASP A 85 3.19 -15.38 6.73
C ASP A 85 3.87 -16.75 6.69
N ALA A 86 3.11 -17.84 6.63
CA ALA A 86 3.67 -19.18 6.49
C ALA A 86 4.45 -19.32 5.17
N ALA A 87 3.87 -18.86 4.07
CA ALA A 87 4.55 -18.83 2.77
C ALA A 87 5.80 -17.94 2.81
N PHE A 88 5.70 -16.73 3.36
CA PHE A 88 6.84 -15.82 3.50
C PHE A 88 8.00 -16.45 4.30
N LYS A 89 7.70 -17.06 5.46
CA LYS A 89 8.70 -17.74 6.30
C LYS A 89 9.37 -18.88 5.54
N ALA A 90 8.58 -19.70 4.85
CA ALA A 90 9.10 -20.84 4.11
C ALA A 90 10.02 -20.44 2.97
N LEU A 91 9.64 -19.44 2.17
CA LEU A 91 10.46 -18.97 1.04
C LEU A 91 11.69 -18.20 1.50
N LYS A 92 11.61 -17.45 2.61
CA LYS A 92 12.80 -16.87 3.25
C LYS A 92 13.78 -17.96 3.69
N LYS A 93 13.28 -19.07 4.25
CA LYS A 93 14.10 -20.23 4.63
C LYS A 93 14.68 -20.95 3.41
N ALA A 94 13.90 -21.13 2.33
CA ALA A 94 14.38 -21.69 1.06
C ALA A 94 15.55 -20.88 0.48
N HIS A 95 15.43 -19.54 0.48
CA HIS A 95 16.50 -18.67 0.03
C HIS A 95 17.75 -18.78 0.90
N HIS A 96 17.60 -18.87 2.22
CA HIS A 96 18.72 -18.98 3.15
C HIS A 96 19.57 -20.24 2.92
N ILE A 97 18.95 -21.35 2.49
CA ILE A 97 19.65 -22.61 2.18
C ILE A 97 20.11 -22.71 0.71
N GLY A 98 20.06 -21.61 -0.04
CA GLY A 98 20.57 -21.54 -1.41
C GLY A 98 19.64 -22.11 -2.49
N CYS A 99 18.36 -22.34 -2.19
CA CYS A 99 17.38 -22.70 -3.23
C CYS A 99 17.08 -21.50 -4.13
N ARG A 100 16.82 -21.79 -5.41
CA ARG A 100 16.48 -20.84 -6.47
C ARG A 100 15.25 -21.22 -7.30
N LYS A 101 14.76 -22.46 -7.21
CA LYS A 101 13.59 -22.96 -7.93
C LYS A 101 12.60 -23.66 -6.99
N PRO A 102 11.98 -22.96 -6.02
CA PRO A 102 10.98 -23.57 -5.14
C PRO A 102 9.68 -23.91 -5.89
N LEU A 103 9.09 -25.05 -5.53
CA LEU A 103 7.69 -25.37 -5.79
C LEU A 103 6.85 -25.01 -4.56
N LEU A 104 5.95 -24.04 -4.66
CA LEU A 104 4.97 -23.71 -3.64
C LEU A 104 3.75 -24.61 -3.76
N VAL A 105 3.40 -25.28 -2.66
CA VAL A 105 2.25 -26.16 -2.53
C VAL A 105 1.42 -25.69 -1.32
N LEU A 106 0.18 -25.30 -1.55
CA LEU A 106 -0.80 -25.05 -0.50
C LEU A 106 -1.66 -26.31 -0.35
N GLY A 107 -1.61 -26.93 0.83
CA GLY A 107 -2.46 -28.09 1.14
C GLY A 107 -3.93 -27.70 1.35
N GLY A 108 -4.78 -28.73 1.49
CA GLY A 108 -6.15 -28.52 1.94
C GLY A 108 -6.17 -28.12 3.41
N ILE A 109 -6.27 -26.82 3.68
CA ILE A 109 -6.40 -26.25 5.03
C ILE A 109 -7.63 -26.85 5.71
N ALA A 110 -7.41 -27.70 6.73
CA ALA A 110 -8.45 -28.50 7.35
C ALA A 110 -9.31 -27.71 8.35
N SER A 111 -8.69 -26.75 9.03
CA SER A 111 -9.26 -26.00 10.14
C SER A 111 -9.78 -24.61 9.77
N GLY A 112 -9.63 -24.20 8.51
CA GLY A 112 -10.06 -22.88 8.05
C GLY A 112 -11.60 -22.75 8.00
N PRO A 113 -12.17 -21.63 8.44
CA PRO A 113 -13.61 -21.37 8.38
C PRO A 113 -14.10 -21.33 6.93
N LYS A 114 -15.14 -22.10 6.60
CA LYS A 114 -15.64 -22.24 5.23
C LYS A 114 -16.39 -21.01 4.71
N ASP A 115 -16.94 -20.22 5.63
CA ASP A 115 -17.73 -19.03 5.36
C ASP A 115 -16.88 -17.75 5.31
N ALA A 116 -15.66 -17.76 5.85
CA ALA A 116 -14.77 -16.61 5.81
C ALA A 116 -14.35 -16.26 4.38
N ALA A 117 -14.51 -14.99 3.98
CA ALA A 117 -14.28 -14.55 2.61
C ALA A 117 -12.84 -14.84 2.12
N TRP A 118 -11.84 -14.75 3.00
CA TRP A 118 -10.44 -15.04 2.69
C TRP A 118 -10.12 -16.54 2.53
N MET A 119 -11.05 -17.42 2.94
CA MET A 119 -10.99 -18.88 2.72
C MET A 119 -11.75 -19.33 1.47
N GLN A 120 -12.48 -18.43 0.81
CA GLN A 120 -13.29 -18.77 -0.36
C GLN A 120 -12.49 -18.67 -1.67
N LYS A 121 -12.91 -19.46 -2.66
CA LYS A 121 -12.37 -19.42 -4.04
C LYS A 121 -10.83 -19.59 -4.05
N GLU A 122 -10.13 -18.78 -4.84
CA GLU A 122 -8.67 -18.83 -4.99
C GLU A 122 -7.93 -17.92 -3.97
N PHE A 123 -8.61 -17.28 -3.01
CA PHE A 123 -7.96 -16.35 -2.06
C PHE A 123 -6.91 -17.01 -1.16
N PRO A 124 -7.08 -18.24 -0.63
CA PRO A 124 -6.02 -18.93 0.12
C PRO A 124 -4.74 -19.07 -0.69
N LEU A 125 -4.87 -19.54 -1.94
CA LEU A 125 -3.74 -19.73 -2.84
C LEU A 125 -3.11 -18.38 -3.21
N LEU A 126 -3.93 -17.35 -3.49
CA LEU A 126 -3.43 -16.00 -3.76
C LEU A 126 -2.61 -15.45 -2.59
N ASN A 127 -3.09 -15.59 -1.35
CA ASN A 127 -2.37 -15.16 -0.16
C ASN A 127 -1.05 -15.93 0.02
N ALA A 128 -1.03 -17.24 -0.25
CA ALA A 128 0.20 -18.01 -0.23
C ALA A 128 1.21 -17.52 -1.29
N ILE A 129 0.76 -17.26 -2.53
CA ILE A 129 1.63 -16.75 -3.60
C ILE A 129 2.15 -15.35 -3.25
N ILE A 130 1.29 -14.44 -2.78
CA ILE A 130 1.67 -13.06 -2.41
C ILE A 130 2.66 -13.08 -1.24
N GLY A 131 2.45 -13.93 -0.24
CA GLY A 131 3.39 -14.13 0.88
C GLY A 131 4.73 -14.66 0.41
N ALA A 132 4.71 -15.65 -0.49
CA ALA A 132 5.91 -16.19 -1.14
C ALA A 132 6.67 -15.09 -1.90
N LEU A 133 6.00 -14.37 -2.81
CA LEU A 133 6.57 -13.30 -3.62
C LEU A 133 7.14 -12.15 -2.77
N HIS A 134 6.52 -11.84 -1.62
CA HIS A 134 7.06 -10.85 -0.69
C HIS A 134 8.46 -11.24 -0.18
N ALA A 135 8.72 -12.54 0.07
CA ALA A 135 10.07 -12.99 0.45
C ALA A 135 11.11 -12.74 -0.66
N LEU A 136 10.64 -12.62 -1.91
CA LEU A 136 11.47 -12.55 -3.13
C LEU A 136 11.81 -11.13 -3.54
N TYR A 137 11.09 -10.14 -2.99
CA TYR A 137 11.42 -8.74 -3.20
C TYR A 137 12.89 -8.48 -2.87
N ASN A 138 13.56 -7.81 -3.80
CA ASN A 138 14.94 -7.40 -3.67
C ASN A 138 15.01 -5.88 -3.80
N PRO A 139 15.48 -5.15 -2.77
CA PRO A 139 15.56 -3.69 -2.80
C PRO A 139 16.29 -3.14 -4.02
N LEU A 140 15.82 -2.00 -4.53
CA LEU A 140 16.40 -1.33 -5.69
C LEU A 140 17.91 -1.11 -5.54
N GLU A 141 18.36 -0.71 -4.35
CA GLU A 141 19.77 -0.54 -3.99
C GLU A 141 20.62 -1.78 -4.30
N LEU A 142 20.10 -2.96 -3.93
CA LEU A 142 20.81 -4.22 -4.15
C LEU A 142 20.78 -4.61 -5.62
N ARG A 143 19.69 -4.33 -6.34
CA ARG A 143 19.59 -4.60 -7.78
C ARG A 143 20.54 -3.72 -8.59
N GLU A 144 20.76 -2.47 -8.17
CA GLU A 144 21.71 -1.55 -8.80
C GLU A 144 23.17 -1.86 -8.44
N ALA A 145 23.45 -2.13 -7.16
CA ALA A 145 24.82 -2.38 -6.70
C ALA A 145 25.34 -3.78 -7.11
N PHE A 146 24.45 -4.77 -7.21
CA PHE A 146 24.78 -6.16 -7.51
C PHE A 146 23.82 -6.73 -8.56
N PRO A 147 23.96 -6.37 -9.85
CA PRO A 147 23.06 -6.82 -10.91
C PRO A 147 22.94 -8.34 -11.02
N GLU A 148 24.02 -9.07 -10.70
CA GLU A 148 24.07 -10.54 -10.67
C GLU A 148 23.21 -11.16 -9.56
N LYS A 149 22.83 -10.36 -8.56
CA LYS A 149 21.92 -10.73 -7.45
C LYS A 149 20.57 -10.04 -7.57
N SER A 150 20.21 -9.56 -8.76
CA SER A 150 18.95 -8.84 -9.00
C SER A 150 17.71 -9.64 -8.59
N THR A 151 17.75 -10.97 -8.71
CA THR A 151 16.69 -11.88 -8.22
C THR A 151 17.20 -12.85 -7.16
N LYS A 152 16.35 -13.11 -6.16
CA LYS A 152 16.61 -14.16 -5.15
C LYS A 152 16.42 -15.56 -5.73
N PHE A 153 15.40 -15.73 -6.58
CA PHE A 153 15.03 -16.98 -7.25
C PHE A 153 14.97 -16.79 -8.78
N ASP A 154 15.10 -17.91 -9.49
CA ASP A 154 15.01 -17.97 -10.94
C ASP A 154 13.54 -18.17 -11.38
N CYS A 155 12.86 -19.11 -10.72
CA CYS A 155 11.46 -19.45 -10.95
C CYS A 155 10.76 -19.76 -9.62
N LEU A 156 9.49 -19.36 -9.49
CA LEU A 156 8.57 -19.85 -8.47
C LEU A 156 7.47 -20.65 -9.18
N SER A 157 7.47 -21.97 -9.00
CA SER A 157 6.37 -22.82 -9.49
C SER A 157 5.29 -22.93 -8.42
N VAL A 158 4.01 -22.93 -8.82
CA VAL A 158 2.88 -23.04 -7.89
C VAL A 158 2.01 -24.21 -8.29
N PHE A 159 1.82 -25.13 -7.35
CA PHE A 159 1.02 -26.32 -7.56
C PHE A 159 -0.48 -25.98 -7.66
N GLY A 160 -1.14 -26.50 -8.70
CA GLY A 160 -2.59 -26.38 -8.89
C GLY A 160 -3.09 -24.97 -9.25
N ALA A 161 -2.20 -24.01 -9.52
CA ALA A 161 -2.58 -22.64 -9.83
C ALA A 161 -3.08 -22.48 -11.27
N SER A 162 -4.20 -21.75 -11.45
CA SER A 162 -4.67 -21.32 -12.76
C SER A 162 -3.77 -20.22 -13.36
N GLU A 163 -3.69 -20.11 -14.69
CA GLU A 163 -2.98 -18.97 -15.32
C GLU A 163 -3.56 -17.62 -14.89
N LYS A 164 -4.87 -17.56 -14.63
CA LYS A 164 -5.56 -16.37 -14.15
C LYS A 164 -5.02 -15.93 -12.80
N ILE A 165 -4.92 -16.82 -11.82
CA ILE A 165 -4.45 -16.45 -10.48
C ILE A 165 -2.96 -16.08 -10.46
N LEU A 166 -2.14 -16.77 -11.28
CA LEU A 166 -0.73 -16.42 -11.43
C LEU A 166 -0.57 -15.02 -12.04
N LYS A 167 -1.35 -14.69 -13.08
CA LYS A 167 -1.36 -13.35 -13.68
C LYS A 167 -1.77 -12.28 -12.66
N VAL A 168 -2.79 -12.55 -11.85
CA VAL A 168 -3.23 -11.64 -10.77
C VAL A 168 -2.12 -11.44 -9.73
N ALA A 169 -1.55 -12.53 -9.21
CA ALA A 169 -0.48 -12.47 -8.21
C ALA A 169 0.77 -11.75 -8.73
N TYR A 170 1.16 -12.02 -9.98
CA TYR A 170 2.26 -11.33 -10.64
C TYR A 170 1.99 -9.84 -10.78
N ALA A 171 0.80 -9.44 -11.24
CA ALA A 171 0.47 -8.04 -11.39
C ALA A 171 0.44 -7.27 -10.05
N ILE A 172 -0.10 -7.90 -9.01
CA ILE A 172 -0.06 -7.34 -7.65
C ILE A 172 1.40 -7.18 -7.18
N GLU A 173 2.25 -8.18 -7.38
CA GLU A 173 3.65 -8.10 -6.96
C GLU A 173 4.44 -7.05 -7.74
N GLU A 174 4.22 -6.91 -9.04
CA GLU A 174 4.85 -5.85 -9.84
C GLU A 174 4.41 -4.47 -9.35
N GLY A 175 3.14 -4.31 -8.97
CA GLY A 175 2.66 -3.11 -8.30
C GLY A 175 3.35 -2.86 -6.96
N ARG A 176 3.47 -3.90 -6.11
CA ARG A 176 4.20 -3.79 -4.85
C ARG A 176 5.69 -3.49 -5.06
N ARG A 177 6.32 -4.03 -6.09
CA ARG A 177 7.72 -3.74 -6.44
C ARG A 177 7.89 -2.25 -6.71
N VAL A 178 7.07 -1.66 -7.59
CA VAL A 178 7.10 -0.21 -7.87
C VAL A 178 6.88 0.60 -6.59
N ALA A 179 5.88 0.25 -5.78
CA ALA A 179 5.61 0.94 -4.53
C ALA A 179 6.79 0.85 -3.55
N ARG A 180 7.43 -0.32 -3.44
CA ARG A 180 8.58 -0.55 -2.54
C ARG A 180 9.86 0.12 -3.03
N ASP A 181 10.09 0.11 -4.34
CA ASP A 181 11.25 0.75 -4.96
C ASP A 181 11.19 2.26 -4.72
N ILE A 182 10.01 2.87 -4.90
CA ILE A 182 9.83 4.29 -4.60
C ILE A 182 9.92 4.51 -3.09
N ALA A 183 9.04 3.89 -2.28
CA ALA A 183 8.91 4.19 -0.86
C ALA A 183 10.15 3.84 -0.03
N GLY A 184 10.73 2.67 -0.26
CA GLY A 184 11.81 2.11 0.56
C GLY A 184 13.21 2.63 0.21
N SER A 185 13.36 3.26 -0.96
CA SER A 185 14.64 3.76 -1.43
C SER A 185 15.02 5.10 -0.79
N ASP A 186 16.33 5.33 -0.74
CA ASP A 186 16.92 6.51 -0.14
C ASP A 186 16.42 7.83 -0.78
N PRO A 187 16.49 8.96 -0.06
CA PRO A 187 15.86 10.21 -0.49
C PRO A 187 16.54 10.86 -1.71
N GLU A 188 17.72 10.40 -2.11
CA GLU A 188 18.44 10.91 -3.28
C GLU A 188 18.18 10.05 -4.52
N ARG A 189 18.13 8.72 -4.37
CA ARG A 189 17.74 7.80 -5.47
C ARG A 189 16.27 7.94 -5.84
N MET A 190 15.41 8.24 -4.87
CA MET A 190 13.98 8.52 -5.08
C MET A 190 13.60 9.93 -4.61
N SER A 191 14.35 10.93 -5.08
CA SER A 191 13.91 12.33 -5.06
C SER A 191 12.83 12.59 -6.10
N ALA A 192 12.12 13.72 -6.01
CA ALA A 192 10.96 13.99 -6.88
C ALA A 192 11.28 13.89 -8.40
N PRO A 193 12.38 14.48 -8.93
CA PRO A 193 12.77 14.29 -10.32
C PRO A 193 13.10 12.83 -10.67
N ARG A 194 13.75 12.09 -9.76
CA ARG A 194 14.13 10.68 -9.99
C ARG A 194 12.92 9.75 -10.00
N ILE A 195 11.92 10.01 -9.17
CA ILE A 195 10.65 9.28 -9.21
C ILE A 195 9.97 9.50 -10.58
N VAL A 196 9.98 10.74 -11.11
CA VAL A 196 9.43 11.00 -12.45
C VAL A 196 10.17 10.23 -13.55
N GLU A 197 11.51 10.21 -13.51
CA GLU A 197 12.32 9.40 -14.44
C GLU A 197 11.95 7.92 -14.34
N TYR A 198 11.95 7.38 -13.11
CA TYR A 198 11.59 5.99 -12.83
C TYR A 198 10.19 5.63 -13.38
N LEU A 199 9.18 6.48 -13.16
CA LEU A 199 7.82 6.22 -13.63
C LEU A 199 7.72 6.30 -15.15
N LYS A 200 8.43 7.23 -15.80
CA LYS A 200 8.45 7.30 -17.28
C LYS A 200 9.01 6.02 -17.88
N ASP A 201 10.07 5.48 -17.29
CA ASP A 201 10.66 4.22 -17.75
C ASP A 201 9.72 3.04 -17.48
N GLU A 202 9.16 2.94 -16.28
CA GLU A 202 8.27 1.86 -15.84
C GLU A 202 6.97 1.77 -16.68
N PHE A 203 6.45 2.91 -17.14
CA PHE A 203 5.22 3.00 -17.94
C PHE A 203 5.46 3.26 -19.43
N SER A 204 6.72 3.27 -19.89
CA SER A 204 7.08 3.56 -21.30
C SER A 204 6.41 2.63 -22.31
N SER A 205 6.13 1.39 -21.92
CA SER A 205 5.47 0.38 -22.77
C SER A 205 3.97 0.22 -22.49
N SER A 206 3.37 1.05 -21.64
CA SER A 206 1.96 0.97 -21.27
C SER A 206 1.12 1.85 -22.19
N ALA A 207 0.15 1.27 -22.88
CA ALA A 207 -0.77 2.03 -23.74
C ALA A 207 -1.94 2.63 -22.97
N GLU A 208 -2.31 2.01 -21.85
CA GLU A 208 -3.52 2.35 -21.08
C GLU A 208 -3.27 3.36 -19.96
N VAL A 209 -2.00 3.59 -19.59
CA VAL A 209 -1.61 4.52 -18.53
C VAL A 209 -0.94 5.73 -19.15
N VAL A 210 -1.55 6.90 -18.98
CA VAL A 210 -0.97 8.18 -19.40
C VAL A 210 -0.37 8.86 -18.19
N LEU A 211 0.84 9.38 -18.33
CA LEU A 211 1.59 10.08 -17.28
C LEU A 211 1.89 11.51 -17.74
N GLU A 212 1.39 12.48 -16.98
CA GLU A 212 1.63 13.91 -17.16
C GLU A 212 2.41 14.43 -15.95
N THR A 213 3.43 15.25 -16.20
CA THR A 213 4.31 15.78 -15.14
C THR A 213 4.49 17.26 -15.29
N GLN A 214 4.43 17.98 -14.18
CA GLN A 214 4.70 19.43 -14.13
C GLN A 214 5.51 19.80 -12.89
N GLU A 215 6.12 20.98 -12.95
CA GLU A 215 6.70 21.61 -11.76
C GLU A 215 5.59 22.04 -10.78
N VAL A 216 5.95 22.25 -9.52
CA VAL A 216 4.99 22.80 -8.55
C VAL A 216 4.63 24.24 -8.93
N ASP A 217 3.39 24.44 -9.37
CA ASP A 217 2.81 25.75 -9.66
C ASP A 217 2.14 26.32 -8.40
N ALA A 218 2.63 27.47 -7.92
CA ALA A 218 2.10 28.14 -6.73
C ALA A 218 0.70 28.75 -6.92
N CYS A 219 0.29 29.03 -8.16
CA CYS A 219 -1.06 29.48 -8.47
C CYS A 219 -2.05 28.32 -8.40
N ALA A 220 -1.66 27.15 -8.92
CA ALA A 220 -2.53 25.97 -8.95
C ALA A 220 -2.55 25.21 -7.61
N TYR A 221 -1.41 25.17 -6.90
CA TYR A 221 -1.19 24.40 -5.67
C TYR A 221 -0.47 25.21 -4.58
N PRO A 222 -1.07 26.31 -4.09
CA PRO A 222 -0.45 27.23 -3.15
C PRO A 222 0.04 26.56 -1.84
N LEU A 223 -0.70 25.63 -1.27
CA LEU A 223 -0.31 24.92 -0.04
C LEU A 223 0.87 23.97 -0.30
N MET A 224 0.87 23.27 -1.44
CA MET A 224 2.00 22.43 -1.84
C MET A 224 3.27 23.26 -2.11
N ALA A 225 3.11 24.41 -2.79
CA ALA A 225 4.20 25.31 -3.09
C ALA A 225 4.85 25.89 -1.83
N ALA A 226 4.06 26.15 -0.78
CA ALA A 226 4.59 26.56 0.52
C ALA A 226 5.49 25.47 1.15
N VAL A 227 5.05 24.21 1.14
CA VAL A 227 5.86 23.08 1.64
C VAL A 227 7.16 22.90 0.84
N ASN A 228 7.10 23.07 -0.48
CA ASN A 228 8.27 22.94 -1.36
C ASN A 228 9.20 24.17 -1.35
N ARG A 229 8.84 25.27 -0.67
CA ARG A 229 9.46 26.60 -0.85
C ARG A 229 10.96 26.61 -0.53
N ALA A 230 11.40 25.87 0.48
CA ALA A 230 12.83 25.72 0.80
C ALA A 230 13.61 24.86 -0.21
N ALA A 231 12.92 24.01 -0.98
CA ALA A 231 13.52 23.08 -1.94
C ALA A 231 13.41 23.53 -3.41
N SER A 232 12.51 24.47 -3.74
CA SER A 232 12.14 24.84 -5.12
C SER A 232 13.29 25.40 -5.98
N GLY A 233 14.33 25.97 -5.37
CA GLY A 233 15.53 26.45 -6.07
C GLY A 233 16.61 25.39 -6.27
N ILE A 234 16.45 24.18 -5.75
CA ILE A 234 17.47 23.13 -5.76
C ILE A 234 17.10 22.08 -6.81
N LYS A 235 17.79 22.09 -7.96
CA LYS A 235 17.49 21.22 -9.12
C LYS A 235 17.26 19.75 -8.74
N ARG A 236 18.10 19.17 -7.87
CA ARG A 236 18.01 17.75 -7.44
C ARG A 236 16.82 17.44 -6.52
N HIS A 237 16.22 18.45 -5.89
CA HIS A 237 15.05 18.32 -5.01
C HIS A 237 13.80 18.98 -5.58
N ASN A 238 13.86 19.46 -6.82
CA ASN A 238 12.80 20.26 -7.38
C ASN A 238 11.50 19.47 -7.40
N GLY A 239 10.49 19.98 -6.70
CA GLY A 239 9.21 19.32 -6.52
C GLY A 239 8.45 19.11 -7.82
N LYS A 240 7.70 18.02 -7.91
CA LYS A 240 6.94 17.59 -9.07
C LYS A 240 5.50 17.30 -8.69
N VAL A 241 4.59 17.65 -9.58
CA VAL A 241 3.23 17.09 -9.59
C VAL A 241 3.17 16.07 -10.73
N VAL A 242 2.68 14.87 -10.42
CA VAL A 242 2.49 13.81 -11.41
C VAL A 242 1.02 13.44 -11.44
N HIS A 243 0.41 13.55 -12.62
CA HIS A 243 -0.93 13.04 -12.89
C HIS A 243 -0.81 11.75 -13.69
N MET A 244 -1.49 10.71 -13.24
CA MET A 244 -1.59 9.42 -13.91
C MET A 244 -3.05 9.19 -14.25
N SER A 245 -3.34 8.73 -15.47
CA SER A 245 -4.71 8.36 -15.84
C SER A 245 -4.75 6.97 -16.48
N TYR A 246 -5.81 6.23 -16.17
CA TYR A 246 -6.09 4.91 -16.69
C TYR A 246 -7.57 4.81 -17.05
N THR A 247 -7.86 4.33 -18.25
CA THR A 247 -9.23 4.06 -18.70
C THR A 247 -9.29 2.69 -19.37
N GLY A 248 -9.90 1.72 -18.69
CA GLY A 248 -9.89 0.32 -19.14
C GLY A 248 -10.82 -0.03 -20.30
N SER A 249 -11.76 0.86 -20.63
CA SER A 249 -12.68 0.71 -21.76
C SER A 249 -13.36 2.04 -22.08
N SER A 250 -13.97 2.14 -23.27
CA SER A 250 -14.76 3.31 -23.67
C SER A 250 -15.96 3.56 -22.74
N THR A 251 -16.53 2.51 -22.16
CA THR A 251 -17.62 2.61 -21.18
C THR A 251 -17.04 2.61 -19.77
N VAL A 252 -17.38 3.61 -18.96
CA VAL A 252 -16.96 3.78 -17.57
C VAL A 252 -18.17 3.68 -16.65
N ASP A 253 -18.11 2.82 -15.63
CA ASP A 253 -19.15 2.68 -14.59
C ASP A 253 -18.69 3.25 -13.23
N THR A 254 -17.39 3.38 -13.02
CA THR A 254 -16.79 3.85 -11.77
C THR A 254 -15.55 4.67 -12.07
N THR A 255 -15.45 5.84 -11.43
CA THR A 255 -14.27 6.71 -11.51
C THR A 255 -13.62 6.84 -10.15
N LEU A 256 -12.33 6.57 -10.06
CA LEU A 256 -11.53 6.73 -8.84
C LEU A 256 -10.60 7.93 -8.99
N PHE A 257 -10.56 8.79 -7.99
CA PHE A 257 -9.57 9.85 -7.85
C PHE A 257 -8.68 9.54 -6.65
N LEU A 258 -7.40 9.28 -6.88
CA LEU A 258 -6.43 8.87 -5.87
C LEU A 258 -5.38 9.97 -5.70
N ILE A 259 -5.23 10.50 -4.50
CA ILE A 259 -4.27 11.57 -4.19
C ILE A 259 -3.25 11.02 -3.19
N GLY A 260 -1.97 11.03 -3.56
CA GLY A 260 -0.90 10.42 -2.77
C GLY A 260 -0.01 11.47 -2.12
N LYS A 261 0.20 11.36 -0.81
CA LYS A 261 1.28 12.09 -0.11
C LYS A 261 2.62 11.61 -0.65
N GLY A 262 3.38 12.52 -1.25
CA GLY A 262 4.66 12.25 -1.89
C GLY A 262 5.83 13.01 -1.26
N ILE A 263 5.87 13.15 0.07
CA ILE A 263 6.99 13.84 0.72
C ILE A 263 8.25 12.97 0.61
N THR A 264 9.12 13.34 -0.33
CA THR A 264 10.29 12.54 -0.72
C THR A 264 11.33 12.42 0.39
N PHE A 265 11.39 13.45 1.23
CA PHE A 265 12.06 13.43 2.52
C PHE A 265 11.47 14.53 3.39
N ASP A 266 11.17 14.19 4.65
CA ASP A 266 10.59 15.11 5.61
C ASP A 266 11.58 15.49 6.72
N THR A 267 12.00 16.75 6.73
CA THR A 267 12.81 17.32 7.82
C THR A 267 11.97 17.93 8.94
N GLY A 268 10.66 18.09 8.71
CA GLY A 268 9.74 18.91 9.48
C GLY A 268 9.69 20.38 9.06
N GLY A 269 10.54 20.81 8.13
CA GLY A 269 10.60 22.21 7.72
C GLY A 269 11.27 23.08 8.79
N VAL A 270 10.71 24.26 9.06
CA VAL A 270 11.24 25.17 10.10
C VAL A 270 10.99 24.61 11.51
N ASP A 271 9.87 23.91 11.72
CA ASP A 271 9.60 23.06 12.89
C ASP A 271 10.36 21.73 12.79
N VAL A 272 11.69 21.83 12.79
CA VAL A 272 12.60 20.71 12.47
C VAL A 272 12.42 19.50 13.40
N LYS A 273 12.40 18.30 12.81
CA LYS A 273 12.50 17.02 13.50
C LYS A 273 13.86 16.91 14.21
N ALA A 274 13.84 16.98 15.55
CA ALA A 274 15.03 16.87 16.40
C ALA A 274 15.11 15.52 17.12
N GLY A 275 16.29 15.17 17.65
CA GLY A 275 16.47 13.96 18.48
C GLY A 275 16.54 12.63 17.72
N GLY A 276 16.91 12.66 16.44
CA GLY A 276 17.12 11.45 15.62
C GLY A 276 15.86 10.87 14.96
N VAL A 277 14.69 11.47 15.20
CA VAL A 277 13.39 11.00 14.65
C VAL A 277 13.22 11.28 13.16
N MET A 278 14.18 11.95 12.52
CA MET A 278 14.22 12.15 11.07
C MET A 278 14.63 10.88 10.31
N ALA A 279 15.32 9.94 10.97
CA ALA A 279 15.65 8.65 10.37
C ALA A 279 14.36 7.92 9.95
N GLY A 280 14.29 7.51 8.68
CA GLY A 280 13.12 6.84 8.11
C GLY A 280 12.14 7.77 7.38
N MET A 281 12.30 9.08 7.48
CA MET A 281 11.42 10.05 6.80
C MET A 281 11.56 10.08 5.26
N HIS A 282 12.47 9.28 4.69
CA HIS A 282 12.44 9.00 3.24
C HIS A 282 11.20 8.22 2.84
N ARG A 283 10.52 7.52 3.76
CA ARG A 283 9.30 6.75 3.51
C ARG A 283 8.04 7.58 3.48
N ASP A 284 8.15 8.89 3.70
CA ASP A 284 7.00 9.79 3.78
C ASP A 284 6.34 10.09 2.39
N LYS A 285 6.81 9.37 1.37
CA LYS A 285 6.29 9.26 0.01
C LYS A 285 5.51 7.98 -0.26
N SER A 286 5.28 7.13 0.75
CA SER A 286 4.65 5.82 0.56
C SER A 286 3.22 5.90 0.03
N GLY A 287 2.49 6.98 0.32
CA GLY A 287 1.15 7.21 -0.22
C GLY A 287 1.14 7.38 -1.73
N ALA A 288 2.03 8.23 -2.26
CA ALA A 288 2.26 8.37 -3.69
C ALA A 288 2.81 7.09 -4.33
N ALA A 289 3.72 6.39 -3.65
CA ALA A 289 4.29 5.13 -4.12
C ALA A 289 3.23 4.03 -4.29
N ALA A 290 2.28 3.92 -3.34
CA ALA A 290 1.19 2.95 -3.41
C ALA A 290 0.26 3.21 -4.60
N ILE A 291 -0.02 4.48 -4.93
CA ILE A 291 -0.79 4.84 -6.13
C ILE A 291 -0.02 4.45 -7.39
N ALA A 292 1.26 4.82 -7.51
CA ALA A 292 2.08 4.44 -8.66
C ALA A 292 2.12 2.90 -8.85
N GLY A 293 2.27 2.15 -7.77
CA GLY A 293 2.17 0.69 -7.79
C GLY A 293 0.80 0.21 -8.25
N PHE A 294 -0.29 0.82 -7.79
CA PHE A 294 -1.64 0.43 -8.21
C PHE A 294 -1.85 0.65 -9.71
N PHE A 295 -1.32 1.74 -10.27
CA PHE A 295 -1.29 1.96 -11.72
C PHE A 295 -0.48 0.89 -12.47
N LYS A 296 0.61 0.37 -11.88
CA LYS A 296 1.33 -0.77 -12.46
C LYS A 296 0.44 -2.01 -12.50
N THR A 297 -0.29 -2.32 -11.42
CA THR A 297 -1.28 -3.40 -11.39
C THR A 297 -2.37 -3.22 -12.46
N LEU A 298 -2.90 -2.00 -12.62
CA LEU A 298 -3.91 -1.68 -13.64
C LEU A 298 -3.37 -1.90 -15.07
N SER A 299 -2.14 -1.48 -15.35
CA SER A 299 -1.52 -1.65 -16.68
C SER A 299 -1.40 -3.13 -17.10
N LEU A 300 -1.26 -4.04 -16.13
CA LEU A 300 -1.12 -5.48 -16.37
C LEU A 300 -2.46 -6.22 -16.43
N LEU A 301 -3.42 -5.86 -15.57
CA LEU A 301 -4.71 -6.55 -15.46
C LEU A 301 -5.81 -5.97 -16.35
N LYS A 302 -5.72 -4.68 -16.66
CA LYS A 302 -6.60 -3.97 -17.58
C LYS A 302 -8.11 -4.15 -17.29
N PRO A 303 -8.60 -3.90 -16.06
CA PRO A 303 -10.00 -4.08 -15.71
C PRO A 303 -10.93 -3.13 -16.49
N LYS A 304 -12.02 -3.67 -17.04
CA LYS A 304 -13.02 -2.90 -17.81
C LYS A 304 -13.97 -2.12 -16.90
N GLY A 305 -14.55 -1.03 -17.40
CA GLY A 305 -15.52 -0.22 -16.67
C GLY A 305 -14.92 0.71 -15.62
N LEU A 306 -13.59 0.68 -15.43
CA LEU A 306 -12.89 1.46 -14.43
C LEU A 306 -12.11 2.62 -15.10
N CYS A 307 -12.31 3.82 -14.58
CA CYS A 307 -11.47 5.00 -14.84
C CYS A 307 -10.75 5.39 -13.55
N VAL A 308 -9.45 5.62 -13.61
CA VAL A 308 -8.63 5.99 -12.43
C VAL A 308 -7.77 7.20 -12.77
N HIS A 309 -7.89 8.24 -11.95
CA HIS A 309 -7.02 9.41 -11.94
C HIS A 309 -6.18 9.37 -10.67
N GLY A 310 -4.86 9.35 -10.81
CA GLY A 310 -3.89 9.44 -9.72
C GLY A 310 -3.18 10.77 -9.75
N ALA A 311 -2.99 11.41 -8.59
CA ALA A 311 -2.22 12.63 -8.43
C ALA A 311 -1.18 12.45 -7.32
N LEU A 312 0.11 12.64 -7.65
CA LEU A 312 1.23 12.45 -6.73
C LEU A 312 1.85 13.80 -6.37
N SER A 313 1.87 14.11 -5.06
CA SER A 313 2.44 15.34 -4.50
C SER A 313 3.93 15.17 -4.17
N LEU A 314 4.81 15.10 -5.18
CA LEU A 314 6.22 14.78 -5.00
C LEU A 314 7.04 16.02 -4.62
N VAL A 315 7.19 16.32 -3.33
CA VAL A 315 7.98 17.47 -2.84
C VAL A 315 8.90 17.06 -1.70
N ARG A 316 9.79 17.97 -1.27
CA ARG A 316 10.66 17.75 -0.10
C ARG A 316 10.39 18.83 0.94
N ASN A 317 9.96 18.44 2.14
CA ASN A 317 9.77 19.38 3.25
C ASN A 317 11.13 19.67 3.89
N SER A 318 11.77 20.73 3.42
CA SER A 318 13.15 21.10 3.80
C SER A 318 13.16 22.30 4.73
N ILE A 319 14.17 22.37 5.60
CA ILE A 319 14.53 23.59 6.32
C ILE A 319 15.43 24.49 5.44
N GLY A 320 15.18 25.80 5.45
CA GLY A 320 15.98 26.77 4.71
C GLY A 320 15.46 28.20 4.89
N SER A 321 16.21 29.19 4.39
CA SER A 321 15.83 30.62 4.51
C SER A 321 14.49 30.96 3.85
N ASN A 322 14.06 30.15 2.88
CA ASN A 322 12.78 30.26 2.19
C ASN A 322 11.75 29.24 2.71
N GLY A 323 11.93 28.64 3.88
CA GLY A 323 10.91 27.79 4.48
C GLY A 323 9.65 28.59 4.79
N TYR A 324 8.48 27.98 4.63
CA TYR A 324 7.26 28.49 5.24
C TYR A 324 7.33 28.31 6.76
N VAL A 325 6.61 29.12 7.53
CA VAL A 325 6.71 29.18 8.99
C VAL A 325 5.34 29.08 9.66
N ALA A 326 5.32 28.75 10.95
CA ALA A 326 4.12 28.88 11.77
C ALA A 326 3.55 30.31 11.74
N ASP A 327 2.24 30.42 11.89
CA ASP A 327 1.43 31.63 11.76
C ASP A 327 1.34 32.26 10.35
N GLU A 328 2.05 31.74 9.35
CA GLU A 328 1.80 32.12 7.96
C GLU A 328 0.36 31.72 7.57
N ILE A 329 -0.35 32.61 6.87
CA ILE A 329 -1.70 32.33 6.36
C ILE A 329 -1.60 32.14 4.84
N ILE A 330 -1.90 30.93 4.39
CA ILE A 330 -1.83 30.55 2.98
C ILE A 330 -3.23 30.21 2.49
N THR A 331 -3.65 30.83 1.39
CA THR A 331 -4.95 30.56 0.78
C THR A 331 -4.86 29.30 -0.09
N SER A 332 -5.70 28.30 0.18
CA SER A 332 -5.79 27.07 -0.62
C SER A 332 -6.39 27.33 -2.00
N ARG A 333 -6.27 26.35 -2.91
CA ARG A 333 -6.96 26.36 -4.21
C ARG A 333 -8.47 26.56 -4.08
N ALA A 334 -9.08 26.08 -2.99
CA ALA A 334 -10.50 26.25 -2.70
C ALA A 334 -10.84 27.66 -2.13
N GLY A 335 -9.86 28.55 -2.02
CA GLY A 335 -10.04 29.90 -1.47
C GLY A 335 -10.06 29.96 0.06
N ARG A 336 -9.68 28.89 0.76
CA ARG A 336 -9.69 28.84 2.23
C ARG A 336 -8.37 29.34 2.81
N ARG A 337 -8.42 30.32 3.71
CA ARG A 337 -7.24 30.87 4.41
C ARG A 337 -6.80 29.93 5.52
N VAL A 338 -5.67 29.25 5.33
CA VAL A 338 -5.12 28.28 6.28
C VAL A 338 -3.99 28.93 7.07
N ARG A 339 -4.16 29.08 8.39
CA ARG A 339 -3.06 29.42 9.30
C ARG A 339 -2.23 28.19 9.58
N VAL A 340 -0.93 28.29 9.32
CA VAL A 340 0.05 27.24 9.58
C VAL A 340 0.27 27.14 11.09
N GLY A 341 0.06 25.96 11.65
CA GLY A 341 0.33 25.69 13.06
C GLY A 341 1.72 25.10 13.28
N ASN A 342 2.13 24.19 12.40
CA ASN A 342 3.41 23.49 12.48
C ASN A 342 3.82 22.99 11.08
N THR A 343 5.05 23.27 10.66
CA THR A 343 5.53 22.90 9.33
C THR A 343 5.81 21.39 9.18
N ASP A 344 5.79 20.64 10.28
CA ASP A 344 5.81 19.16 10.34
C ASP A 344 4.46 18.52 10.05
N ALA A 345 3.42 19.34 9.88
CA ALA A 345 2.10 18.90 9.44
C ALA A 345 1.91 19.17 7.93
N GLU A 346 2.96 18.97 7.13
CA GLU A 346 3.03 19.27 5.70
C GLU A 346 2.18 18.32 4.84
N GLY A 347 2.05 17.04 5.24
CA GLY A 347 1.42 16.02 4.40
C GLY A 347 -0.02 16.35 3.99
N ARG A 348 -0.78 16.97 4.90
CA ARG A 348 -2.15 17.43 4.62
C ARG A 348 -2.17 18.66 3.72
N MET A 349 -1.13 19.51 3.77
CA MET A 349 -1.01 20.70 2.94
C MET A 349 -0.75 20.32 1.48
N VAL A 350 0.22 19.41 1.24
CA VAL A 350 0.61 19.02 -0.13
C VAL A 350 -0.48 18.29 -0.89
N MET A 351 -1.39 17.61 -0.20
CA MET A 351 -2.50 16.89 -0.84
C MET A 351 -3.74 17.75 -1.07
N THR A 352 -3.99 18.77 -0.24
CA THR A 352 -5.26 19.52 -0.24
C THR A 352 -5.59 20.17 -1.58
N ASP A 353 -4.62 20.81 -2.24
CA ASP A 353 -4.91 21.48 -3.51
C ASP A 353 -5.16 20.48 -4.65
N LEU A 354 -4.45 19.35 -4.66
CA LEU A 354 -4.72 18.22 -5.58
C LEU A 354 -6.08 17.58 -5.28
N LEU A 355 -6.48 17.50 -4.02
CA LEU A 355 -7.81 17.02 -3.63
C LEU A 355 -8.91 17.98 -4.09
N CYS A 356 -8.66 19.28 -4.06
CA CYS A 356 -9.57 20.29 -4.62
C CYS A 356 -9.69 20.15 -6.15
N GLU A 357 -8.57 19.99 -6.84
CA GLU A 357 -8.56 19.70 -8.28
C GLU A 357 -9.34 18.42 -8.62
N ALA A 358 -9.12 17.34 -7.87
CA ALA A 358 -9.85 16.08 -8.04
C ALA A 358 -11.36 16.23 -7.76
N LYS A 359 -11.73 17.02 -6.74
CA LYS A 359 -13.13 17.38 -6.46
C LYS A 359 -13.76 18.09 -7.65
N GLU A 360 -13.08 19.06 -8.27
CA GLU A 360 -13.56 19.77 -9.46
C GLU A 360 -13.82 18.79 -10.63
N GLN A 361 -12.90 17.87 -10.88
CA GLN A 361 -13.03 16.84 -11.91
C GLN A 361 -14.17 15.84 -11.61
N ALA A 362 -14.30 15.42 -10.36
CA ALA A 362 -15.31 14.44 -9.90
C ALA A 362 -16.76 14.91 -10.11
N LEU A 363 -17.01 16.21 -10.21
CA LEU A 363 -18.35 16.75 -10.48
C LEU A 363 -18.92 16.25 -11.80
N ASN A 364 -18.06 16.05 -12.81
CA ASN A 364 -18.46 15.59 -14.13
C ASN A 364 -18.23 14.08 -14.36
N ALA A 365 -17.60 13.41 -13.40
CA ALA A 365 -17.29 11.99 -13.51
C ALA A 365 -18.48 11.07 -13.18
N VAL A 366 -18.47 9.87 -13.78
CA VAL A 366 -19.43 8.79 -13.54
C VAL A 366 -19.06 8.09 -12.24
N ASN A 367 -20.02 8.02 -11.30
CA ASN A 367 -19.89 7.35 -10.00
C ASN A 367 -18.51 7.59 -9.32
N PRO A 368 -18.17 8.85 -9.00
CA PRO A 368 -16.84 9.21 -8.52
C PRO A 368 -16.63 8.76 -7.07
N PHE A 369 -15.41 8.32 -6.77
CA PHE A 369 -14.91 8.14 -5.41
C PHE A 369 -13.55 8.81 -5.27
N LEU A 370 -13.37 9.60 -4.21
CA LEU A 370 -12.13 10.31 -3.94
C LEU A 370 -11.40 9.67 -2.75
N PHE A 371 -10.10 9.48 -2.90
CA PHE A 371 -9.25 8.87 -1.89
C PHE A 371 -7.97 9.67 -1.70
N THR A 372 -7.48 9.67 -0.47
CA THR A 372 -6.11 10.14 -0.17
C THR A 372 -5.34 9.05 0.55
N PHE A 373 -4.12 8.75 0.08
CA PHE A 373 -3.22 7.79 0.72
C PHE A 373 -2.04 8.55 1.31
N ALA A 374 -1.79 8.40 2.60
CA ALA A 374 -0.70 9.13 3.24
C ALA A 374 -0.11 8.41 4.44
N THR A 375 1.20 8.52 4.61
CA THR A 375 1.91 8.30 5.87
C THR A 375 1.73 9.53 6.74
N LEU A 376 0.52 9.78 7.24
CA LEU A 376 0.16 11.14 7.68
C LEU A 376 0.52 11.40 9.14
N THR A 377 0.30 10.44 10.04
CA THR A 377 0.41 10.73 11.47
C THR A 377 1.13 9.66 12.29
N GLY A 378 1.90 10.09 13.29
CA GLY A 378 2.45 9.17 14.30
C GLY A 378 1.36 8.59 15.21
N HIS A 379 0.17 9.22 15.25
CA HIS A 379 -0.94 8.73 16.07
C HIS A 379 -1.49 7.41 15.56
N VAL A 380 -1.62 7.19 14.24
CA VAL A 380 -2.15 5.91 13.74
C VAL A 380 -1.21 4.75 14.10
N ILE A 381 0.10 4.99 14.10
CA ILE A 381 1.10 4.00 14.54
C ILE A 381 0.88 3.63 16.01
N ARG A 382 0.63 4.61 16.88
CA ARG A 382 0.33 4.35 18.30
C ARG A 382 -1.02 3.64 18.50
N ALA A 383 -2.01 3.94 17.66
CA ALA A 383 -3.34 3.38 17.78
C ALA A 383 -3.41 1.94 17.26
N TYR A 384 -2.86 1.68 16.08
CA TYR A 384 -3.10 0.44 15.33
C TYR A 384 -1.82 -0.33 14.96
N LYS A 385 -0.63 0.21 15.24
CA LYS A 385 0.68 -0.41 15.04
C LYS A 385 1.06 -0.76 13.60
N CYS A 386 0.31 -1.63 12.92
CA CYS A 386 0.64 -2.16 11.59
C CYS A 386 -0.52 -2.04 10.59
N TYR A 387 -1.65 -1.42 10.97
CA TYR A 387 -2.84 -1.37 10.12
C TYR A 387 -3.04 0.00 9.47
N THR A 388 -3.70 0.00 8.31
CA THR A 388 -4.20 1.20 7.65
C THR A 388 -5.41 1.72 8.42
N ALA A 389 -5.48 3.02 8.73
CA ALA A 389 -6.73 3.61 9.22
C ALA A 389 -7.57 4.17 8.06
N VAL A 390 -8.81 3.73 7.95
CA VAL A 390 -9.76 4.18 6.92
C VAL A 390 -10.80 5.10 7.53
N MET A 391 -10.96 6.31 6.98
CA MET A 391 -11.81 7.36 7.51
C MET A 391 -12.68 8.00 6.43
N GLU A 392 -13.99 8.04 6.65
CA GLU A 392 -14.96 8.49 5.64
C GLU A 392 -15.62 9.83 5.99
N ASN A 393 -15.84 10.63 4.94
CA ASN A 393 -16.86 11.69 5.00
C ASN A 393 -18.28 11.10 4.97
N GLY A 394 -19.29 11.96 5.13
CA GLY A 394 -20.70 11.53 5.17
C GLY A 394 -21.17 10.75 3.93
N PRO A 395 -20.97 11.26 2.70
CA PRO A 395 -21.35 10.53 1.49
C PRO A 395 -20.65 9.18 1.29
N ALA A 396 -19.36 9.05 1.63
CA ALA A 396 -18.66 7.76 1.59
C ALA A 396 -19.25 6.77 2.61
N ARG A 397 -19.48 7.23 3.84
CA ARG A 397 -20.11 6.42 4.90
C ARG A 397 -21.48 5.92 4.51
N LYS A 398 -22.31 6.75 3.86
CA LYS A 398 -23.64 6.33 3.34
C LYS A 398 -23.54 5.19 2.32
N ARG A 399 -22.39 5.07 1.63
CA ARG A 399 -22.09 4.02 0.66
C ARG A 399 -21.29 2.85 1.26
N ASN A 400 -21.01 2.86 2.58
CA ASN A 400 -20.24 1.84 3.29
C ASN A 400 -18.85 1.56 2.67
N VAL A 401 -18.16 2.60 2.20
CA VAL A 401 -16.88 2.45 1.49
C VAL A 401 -15.80 1.86 2.40
N ALA A 402 -15.69 2.31 3.65
CA ALA A 402 -14.69 1.80 4.59
C ALA A 402 -14.91 0.32 4.96
N SER A 403 -16.17 -0.08 5.16
CA SER A 403 -16.50 -1.48 5.42
C SER A 403 -16.17 -2.36 4.21
N ALA A 404 -16.49 -1.90 3.00
CA ALA A 404 -16.16 -2.63 1.78
C ALA A 404 -14.63 -2.74 1.57
N LEU A 405 -13.87 -1.67 1.84
CA LEU A 405 -12.41 -1.69 1.80
C LEU A 405 -11.82 -2.67 2.83
N GLN A 406 -12.30 -2.64 4.08
CA GLN A 406 -11.85 -3.56 5.12
C GLN A 406 -12.07 -5.02 4.70
N MET A 407 -13.29 -5.36 4.27
CA MET A 407 -13.60 -6.72 3.78
C MET A 407 -12.74 -7.13 2.59
N ALA A 408 -12.46 -6.21 1.66
CA ALA A 408 -11.61 -6.48 0.50
C ALA A 408 -10.14 -6.68 0.90
N GLY A 409 -9.66 -5.94 1.90
CA GLY A 409 -8.32 -6.08 2.48
C GLY A 409 -8.13 -7.41 3.23
N ASP A 410 -9.13 -7.82 4.00
CA ASP A 410 -9.16 -9.09 4.72
C ASP A 410 -8.99 -10.29 3.79
N GLN A 411 -9.51 -10.22 2.56
CA GLN A 411 -9.37 -11.26 1.54
C GLN A 411 -7.92 -11.46 1.06
N VAL A 412 -7.08 -10.42 1.12
CA VAL A 412 -5.75 -10.39 0.48
C VAL A 412 -4.62 -9.97 1.43
N SER A 413 -4.78 -10.16 2.74
CA SER A 413 -3.75 -9.85 3.76
C SER A 413 -3.33 -8.36 3.81
N ASP A 414 -4.19 -7.42 3.41
CA ASP A 414 -3.96 -5.97 3.46
C ASP A 414 -4.96 -5.33 4.43
N ILE A 415 -4.71 -5.51 5.72
CA ILE A 415 -5.70 -5.28 6.80
C ILE A 415 -5.85 -3.79 7.13
N ALA A 416 -7.09 -3.38 7.36
CA ALA A 416 -7.46 -2.01 7.72
C ALA A 416 -8.34 -1.96 8.96
N GLU A 417 -8.22 -0.86 9.70
CA GLU A 417 -9.09 -0.48 10.81
C GLU A 417 -9.92 0.75 10.43
N ILE A 418 -11.20 0.71 10.75
CA ILE A 418 -12.11 1.82 10.47
C ILE A 418 -12.07 2.82 11.62
N SER A 419 -11.71 4.07 11.32
CA SER A 419 -11.76 5.19 12.26
C SER A 419 -12.84 6.18 11.85
N THR A 420 -13.58 6.72 12.81
CA THR A 420 -14.70 7.63 12.51
C THR A 420 -14.30 9.08 12.75
N ILE A 421 -14.47 9.92 11.72
CA ILE A 421 -14.44 11.38 11.84
C ILE A 421 -15.70 11.84 12.59
N ARG A 422 -15.51 12.69 13.61
CA ARG A 422 -16.51 13.23 14.53
C ARG A 422 -16.48 14.76 14.53
N ARG A 423 -17.47 15.39 15.18
CA ARG A 423 -17.55 16.85 15.29
C ARG A 423 -16.27 17.46 15.89
N GLU A 424 -15.67 16.79 16.87
CA GLU A 424 -14.45 17.23 17.55
C GLU A 424 -13.28 17.40 16.57
N ASP A 425 -13.22 16.57 15.53
CA ASP A 425 -12.18 16.64 14.50
C ASP A 425 -12.33 17.88 13.62
N TYR A 426 -13.56 18.35 13.41
CA TYR A 426 -13.86 19.61 12.73
C TYR A 426 -13.63 20.82 13.63
N GLU A 427 -13.98 20.74 14.91
CA GLU A 427 -13.76 21.85 15.85
C GLU A 427 -12.28 22.20 16.01
N VAL A 428 -11.39 21.20 16.02
CA VAL A 428 -9.93 21.40 16.17
C VAL A 428 -9.30 22.15 14.97
N VAL A 429 -9.93 22.10 13.79
CA VAL A 429 -9.36 22.71 12.56
C VAL A 429 -10.00 24.04 12.20
N LYS A 430 -11.03 24.49 12.95
CA LYS A 430 -11.65 25.80 12.72
C LYS A 430 -10.66 26.93 12.98
N GLY A 431 -10.79 28.01 12.22
CA GLY A 431 -10.14 29.27 12.53
C GLY A 431 -10.54 29.78 13.93
N HIS A 432 -9.58 30.38 14.63
CA HIS A 432 -9.79 30.93 15.97
C HIS A 432 -9.85 32.47 15.95
N THR A 433 -9.44 33.09 14.85
CA THR A 433 -9.49 34.54 14.65
C THR A 433 -10.16 34.90 13.33
N GLU A 434 -10.32 36.19 13.04
CA GLU A 434 -10.87 36.68 11.78
C GLU A 434 -9.89 36.56 10.59
N TYR A 435 -8.60 36.36 10.87
CA TYR A 435 -7.54 36.36 9.85
C TYR A 435 -7.50 35.04 9.06
N GLU A 436 -7.90 33.93 9.67
CA GLU A 436 -7.90 32.60 9.07
C GLU A 436 -9.30 31.97 9.04
N ASP A 437 -9.51 31.08 8.07
CA ASP A 437 -10.71 30.24 8.04
C ASP A 437 -10.46 28.90 8.76
N LEU A 438 -9.21 28.43 8.72
CA LEU A 438 -8.79 27.13 9.21
C LEU A 438 -7.43 27.20 9.93
N LEU A 439 -7.28 26.37 10.96
CA LEU A 439 -6.00 26.06 11.57
C LEU A 439 -5.50 24.70 11.07
N GLN A 440 -4.27 24.65 10.56
CA GLN A 440 -3.65 23.44 10.02
C GLN A 440 -3.53 22.31 11.07
N CYS A 441 -3.03 22.64 12.25
CA CYS A 441 -2.88 21.73 13.39
C CYS A 441 -2.64 22.51 14.69
N ASN A 442 -2.75 21.80 15.82
CA ASN A 442 -2.38 22.34 17.13
C ASN A 442 -0.88 22.17 17.41
N ASN A 443 -0.43 22.69 18.55
CA ASN A 443 1.00 22.72 18.91
C ASN A 443 1.54 21.38 19.43
N LEU A 444 0.70 20.37 19.60
CA LEU A 444 1.15 19.04 20.05
C LEU A 444 1.65 18.24 18.85
N PRO A 445 2.72 17.43 19.02
CA PRO A 445 3.13 16.52 17.97
C PRO A 445 1.99 15.55 17.67
N SER A 446 1.82 15.16 16.40
CA SER A 446 0.67 14.34 15.98
C SER A 446 0.48 13.09 16.83
N SER A 447 1.57 12.47 17.29
CA SER A 447 1.56 11.27 18.15
C SER A 447 1.03 11.49 19.57
N ALA A 448 0.94 12.74 20.03
CA ALA A 448 0.43 13.13 21.36
C ALA A 448 -0.92 13.86 21.29
N THR A 449 -1.36 14.25 20.10
CA THR A 449 -2.65 14.92 19.89
C THR A 449 -3.80 13.92 20.01
N PRO A 450 -4.76 14.10 20.94
CA PRO A 450 -5.95 13.29 20.98
C PRO A 450 -6.69 13.33 19.63
N ARG A 451 -7.15 12.17 19.16
CA ARG A 451 -7.77 12.03 17.82
C ARG A 451 -6.83 12.44 16.67
N GLY A 452 -5.53 12.21 16.86
CA GLY A 452 -4.46 12.77 16.03
C GLY A 452 -4.48 12.37 14.56
N HIS A 453 -5.07 11.21 14.21
CA HIS A 453 -5.20 10.76 12.81
C HIS A 453 -6.54 11.11 12.17
N GLN A 454 -7.55 11.48 12.96
CA GLN A 454 -8.89 11.82 12.45
C GLN A 454 -9.02 13.29 12.03
N PHE A 455 -8.54 14.23 12.84
CA PHE A 455 -8.62 15.66 12.51
C PHE A 455 -7.87 16.09 11.24
N PRO A 456 -6.76 15.45 10.80
CA PRO A 456 -6.15 15.76 9.51
C PRO A 456 -7.06 15.45 8.32
N ALA A 457 -7.90 14.41 8.42
CA ALA A 457 -8.91 14.13 7.41
C ALA A 457 -9.99 15.22 7.39
N ALA A 458 -10.44 15.67 8.56
CA ALA A 458 -11.35 16.81 8.67
C ALA A 458 -10.75 18.10 8.07
N PHE A 459 -9.47 18.38 8.35
CA PHE A 459 -8.74 19.49 7.72
C PHE A 459 -8.80 19.41 6.19
N MET A 460 -8.44 18.27 5.60
CA MET A 460 -8.45 18.13 4.13
C MET A 460 -9.85 18.26 3.55
N ILE A 461 -10.89 17.78 4.24
CA ILE A 461 -12.27 17.94 3.82
C ILE A 461 -12.62 19.43 3.70
N VAL A 462 -12.33 20.24 4.72
CA VAL A 462 -12.71 21.67 4.70
C VAL A 462 -11.78 22.51 3.82
N ALA A 463 -10.46 22.28 3.90
CA ALA A 463 -9.47 23.06 3.15
C ALA A 463 -9.55 22.88 1.63
N SER A 464 -10.05 21.72 1.17
CA SER A 464 -10.32 21.44 -0.24
C SER A 464 -11.74 21.85 -0.69
N GLY A 465 -12.60 22.28 0.23
CA GLY A 465 -14.01 22.60 -0.03
C GLY A 465 -14.91 21.37 -0.27
N LEU A 466 -14.49 20.17 0.15
CA LEU A 466 -15.31 18.95 0.09
C LEU A 466 -16.44 18.95 1.12
N ASP A 467 -16.35 19.75 2.18
CA ASP A 467 -17.43 19.98 3.15
C ASP A 467 -18.71 20.51 2.48
N GLU A 468 -18.58 21.31 1.42
CA GLU A 468 -19.70 21.79 0.60
C GLU A 468 -20.39 20.68 -0.23
N HIS A 469 -19.78 19.50 -0.30
CA HIS A 469 -20.26 18.31 -1.02
C HIS A 469 -20.59 17.14 -0.06
N GLY A 470 -20.78 17.45 1.23
CA GLY A 470 -21.14 16.50 2.28
C GLY A 470 -22.59 16.03 2.24
N LEU A 471 -23.07 15.42 3.33
CA LEU A 471 -24.50 15.09 3.46
C LEU A 471 -25.31 16.37 3.70
N GLY A 472 -26.52 16.43 3.12
CA GLY A 472 -27.44 17.56 3.32
C GLY A 472 -27.13 18.82 2.51
N CYS A 473 -26.12 18.80 1.63
CA CYS A 473 -25.87 19.89 0.69
C CYS A 473 -26.83 19.85 -0.52
N ASP A 474 -27.08 21.01 -1.12
CA ASP A 474 -27.80 21.13 -2.40
C ASP A 474 -26.92 20.80 -3.61
N LYS A 475 -25.60 20.69 -3.40
CA LYS A 475 -24.61 20.31 -4.42
C LYS A 475 -24.55 18.78 -4.61
N LYS A 476 -23.89 18.33 -5.68
CA LYS A 476 -23.58 16.90 -5.91
C LYS A 476 -22.75 16.37 -4.74
N GLN A 477 -23.24 15.33 -4.06
CA GLN A 477 -22.53 14.68 -2.96
C GLN A 477 -21.32 13.89 -3.49
N LEU A 478 -20.15 14.09 -2.89
CA LEU A 478 -18.91 13.44 -3.30
C LEU A 478 -18.38 12.54 -2.17
N PRO A 479 -18.31 11.21 -2.39
CA PRO A 479 -17.75 10.29 -1.38
C PRO A 479 -16.23 10.42 -1.35
N TYR A 480 -15.72 10.80 -0.18
CA TYR A 480 -14.29 10.92 0.10
C TYR A 480 -13.89 10.04 1.28
N THR A 481 -12.79 9.32 1.11
CA THR A 481 -12.21 8.45 2.13
C THR A 481 -10.71 8.70 2.25
N HIS A 482 -10.25 9.00 3.47
CA HIS A 482 -8.84 9.11 3.80
C HIS A 482 -8.29 7.78 4.30
N LEU A 483 -7.10 7.39 3.81
CA LEU A 483 -6.34 6.24 4.27
C LEU A 483 -5.01 6.71 4.86
N ASP A 484 -4.91 6.67 6.19
CA ASP A 484 -3.64 6.88 6.89
C ASP A 484 -2.91 5.55 6.99
N ILE A 485 -1.85 5.42 6.18
CA ILE A 485 -1.03 4.22 6.04
C ILE A 485 0.29 4.31 6.81
N ALA A 486 0.46 5.30 7.71
CA ALA A 486 1.73 5.49 8.39
C ALA A 486 2.22 4.24 9.15
N SER A 487 1.30 3.42 9.69
CA SER A 487 1.67 2.12 10.25
C SER A 487 1.79 1.00 9.22
N SER A 488 0.83 0.87 8.32
CA SER A 488 0.78 -0.25 7.38
C SER A 488 1.82 -0.17 6.27
N ALA A 489 2.39 1.01 5.97
CA ALA A 489 3.45 1.18 4.99
C ALA A 489 4.77 0.45 5.35
N GLY A 490 4.92 0.03 6.61
CA GLY A 490 6.09 -0.69 7.14
C GLY A 490 7.06 0.23 7.90
N LEU A 491 7.64 -0.30 8.99
CA LEU A 491 8.63 0.38 9.81
C LEU A 491 9.99 0.50 9.10
N ILE A 492 10.87 1.37 9.57
CA ILE A 492 12.17 1.66 8.94
C ILE A 492 13.03 0.41 8.68
N ASP A 493 12.91 -0.59 9.54
CA ASP A 493 13.67 -1.85 9.55
C ASP A 493 13.00 -2.99 8.77
N THR A 494 11.78 -2.79 8.29
CA THR A 494 11.06 -3.76 7.47
C THR A 494 10.93 -3.26 6.03
N PRO A 495 10.90 -4.15 5.01
CA PRO A 495 10.55 -3.73 3.65
C PRO A 495 9.21 -2.99 3.64
N SER A 496 9.08 -1.99 2.76
CA SER A 496 7.79 -1.35 2.55
C SER A 496 6.76 -2.40 2.10
N THR A 497 5.52 -2.26 2.54
CA THR A 497 4.46 -3.24 2.26
C THR A 497 3.80 -3.01 0.91
N GLY A 498 3.74 -1.76 0.44
CA GLY A 498 2.93 -1.31 -0.69
C GLY A 498 1.45 -1.10 -0.34
N ALA A 499 1.06 -1.13 0.93
CA ALA A 499 -0.32 -0.85 1.35
C ALA A 499 -0.77 0.55 0.90
N PRO A 500 -2.04 0.75 0.47
CA PRO A 500 -3.16 -0.21 0.47
C PRO A 500 -3.43 -0.79 -0.94
N LEU A 501 -2.38 -1.00 -1.74
CA LEU A 501 -2.50 -1.41 -3.15
C LEU A 501 -3.30 -2.71 -3.33
N MET A 502 -3.08 -3.71 -2.47
CA MET A 502 -3.73 -5.02 -2.62
C MET A 502 -5.20 -4.92 -2.26
N MET A 503 -5.53 -4.17 -1.20
CA MET A 503 -6.91 -3.86 -0.82
C MET A 503 -7.69 -3.19 -1.96
N PHE A 504 -7.09 -2.19 -2.63
CA PHE A 504 -7.70 -1.55 -3.79
C PHE A 504 -7.83 -2.48 -4.99
N THR A 505 -6.84 -3.35 -5.22
CA THR A 505 -6.92 -4.38 -6.26
C THR A 505 -8.07 -5.34 -5.98
N SER A 506 -8.21 -5.80 -4.74
CA SER A 506 -9.29 -6.69 -4.31
C SER A 506 -10.67 -6.06 -4.49
N MET A 507 -10.84 -4.79 -4.10
CA MET A 507 -12.14 -4.10 -4.18
C MET A 507 -12.54 -3.68 -5.60
N TYR A 508 -11.60 -3.10 -6.37
CA TYR A 508 -11.94 -2.40 -7.61
C TYR A 508 -11.50 -3.13 -8.88
N VAL A 509 -10.56 -4.07 -8.79
CA VAL A 509 -9.98 -4.75 -9.96
C VAL A 509 -10.48 -6.19 -10.07
N LEU A 510 -10.32 -7.00 -9.03
CA LEU A 510 -10.67 -8.43 -9.08
C LEU A 510 -12.12 -8.73 -9.48
N PRO A 511 -13.14 -7.94 -9.07
CA PRO A 511 -14.53 -8.18 -9.50
C PRO A 511 -14.76 -7.95 -11.00
N ARG A 512 -13.78 -7.41 -11.72
CA ARG A 512 -13.86 -7.01 -13.14
C ARG A 512 -13.07 -7.94 -14.07
N LEU A 513 -12.46 -9.01 -13.54
CA LEU A 513 -11.57 -9.95 -14.25
C LEU A 513 -12.20 -11.30 -14.56
#